data_AF-A0A0Q6UW71-F1
#
_entry.id   AF-A0A0Q6UW71-F1
#
_cell.length_a   1.000
_cell.length_b   1.000
_cell.length_c   1.000
_cell.angle_alpha   90.00
_cell.angle_beta   90.00
_cell.angle_gamma   90.00
#
_symmetry.space_group_name_H-M   'P 1'
#
loop_
_entity.id
_entity.type
_entity.pdbx_description
1 polymer ?
#
loop_
_entity_poly.entity_id
_entity_poly.type
_entity_poly.pdbx_seq_one_letter_code
_entity_poly.pdbx_strand_id
1 'polypeptide(L)' 'MAGERYLYDYRSHKAVMYQAGEHLYPISGNKAQHWVSGDYIFSMETQSITYWMLGNDVYGHIGNGELTREPIYYFGG' A
#
# COMPACT_ATOMS: atom_id res chain seq x y z
N MET A 1 3.12 11.09 -16.15
CA MET A 1 2.95 11.61 -14.78
C MET A 1 2.19 10.54 -14.01
N ALA A 2 2.83 9.85 -13.07
CA ALA A 2 2.11 8.88 -12.24
C ALA A 2 1.07 9.67 -11.45
N GLY A 3 -0.21 9.44 -11.72
CA GLY A 3 -1.30 10.14 -11.03
C GLY A 3 -1.17 9.94 -9.53
N GLU A 4 -1.36 11.02 -8.77
CA GLU A 4 -1.52 10.94 -7.33
C GLU A 4 -2.70 9.99 -7.06
N ARG A 5 -2.41 8.87 -6.43
CA ARG A 5 -3.40 7.86 -6.04
C ARG A 5 -3.35 7.65 -4.56
N TYR A 6 -4.49 7.36 -3.97
CA TYR A 6 -4.64 7.16 -2.55
C TYR A 6 -4.87 5.68 -2.26
N LEU A 7 -4.32 5.22 -1.14
CA LEU A 7 -4.59 3.91 -0.59
C LEU A 7 -5.72 4.06 0.43
N TYR A 8 -6.82 3.35 0.21
CA TYR A 8 -8.01 3.38 1.05
C TYR A 8 -8.14 2.09 1.84
N ASP A 9 -8.58 2.20 3.09
CA ASP A 9 -8.94 1.05 3.92
C ASP A 9 -10.29 0.46 3.50
N TYR A 10 -10.33 -0.85 3.23
CA TYR A 10 -11.54 -1.52 2.72
C TYR A 10 -12.73 -1.49 3.69
N ARG A 11 -12.48 -1.38 5.00
CA ARG A 11 -13.54 -1.40 6.02
C ARG A 11 -14.17 -0.04 6.20
N SER A 12 -13.37 1.02 6.12
CA SER A 12 -13.80 2.39 6.42
C SER A 12 -13.97 3.27 5.19
N HIS A 13 -13.45 2.85 4.03
CA HIS A 13 -13.36 3.64 2.80
C HIS A 13 -12.67 4.99 2.98
N LYS A 14 -11.79 5.10 3.99
CA LYS A 14 -11.00 6.31 4.25
C LYS A 14 -9.61 6.15 3.65
N ALA A 15 -9.11 7.23 3.05
CA ALA A 15 -7.72 7.29 2.63
C ALA A 15 -6.80 7.19 3.85
N VAL A 16 -5.88 6.24 3.81
CA VAL A 16 -4.87 6.00 4.85
C VAL A 16 -3.48 6.44 4.41
N MET A 17 -3.18 6.35 3.12
CA MET A 17 -1.93 6.81 2.52
C MET A 17 -2.16 7.47 1.17
N TYR A 18 -1.22 8.31 0.74
CA TYR A 18 -1.14 8.82 -0.63
C TYR A 18 0.17 8.37 -1.28
N GLN A 19 0.12 8.14 -2.59
CA GLN A 19 1.29 7.79 -3.38
C GLN A 19 1.87 9.02 -4.08
N ALA A 20 3.15 9.28 -3.82
CA ALA A 20 3.94 10.24 -4.57
C ALA A 20 5.16 9.53 -5.19
N GLY A 21 5.14 9.41 -6.53
CA GLY A 21 6.10 8.59 -7.25
C GLY A 21 5.99 7.11 -6.84
N GLU A 22 7.09 6.53 -6.38
CA GLU A 22 7.15 5.14 -5.91
C GLU A 22 6.88 5.01 -4.41
N HIS A 23 6.64 6.10 -3.67
CA HIS A 23 6.54 6.06 -2.21
C HIS A 23 5.11 6.29 -1.72
N LEU A 24 4.76 5.59 -0.63
CA LEU A 24 3.50 5.78 0.10
C LEU A 24 3.76 6.53 1.40
N TYR A 25 2.97 7.58 1.60
CA TYR A 25 3.03 8.46 2.74
C TYR A 25 1.70 8.40 3.49
N PRO A 26 1.71 8.25 4.83
CA PRO A 26 0.50 8.34 5.62
C PRO A 26 -0.14 9.72 5.48
N ILE A 27 -1.47 9.78 5.42
CA ILE A 27 -2.20 11.06 5.26
C ILE A 27 -1.89 12.04 6.40
N SER A 28 -1.62 11.54 7.60
CA SER A 28 -1.29 12.35 8.78
C SER A 28 0.20 12.67 8.93
N GLY A 29 1.07 12.24 8.02
CA GLY A 29 2.52 12.35 8.18
C GLY A 29 3.26 12.84 6.95
N ASN A 30 4.56 13.10 7.12
CA ASN A 30 5.44 13.65 6.08
C ASN A 30 6.60 12.72 5.68
N LYS A 31 6.65 11.51 6.25
CA LYS A 31 7.70 10.53 5.96
C LYS A 31 7.10 9.34 5.22
N ALA A 32 7.78 8.90 4.15
CA ALA A 32 7.40 7.68 3.45
C ALA A 32 7.49 6.49 4.42
N GLN A 33 6.41 5.72 4.50
CA GLN A 33 6.37 4.48 5.29
C GLN A 33 6.60 3.25 4.42
N HIS A 34 6.23 3.34 3.14
CA HIS A 34 6.38 2.24 2.21
C HIS A 34 6.86 2.73 0.85
N TRP A 35 7.41 1.82 0.05
CA TRP A 35 7.63 2.03 -1.36
C TRP A 35 7.01 0.91 -2.19
N VAL A 36 6.66 1.24 -3.42
CA VAL A 36 5.97 0.40 -4.40
C VAL A 36 6.99 0.00 -5.47
N SER A 37 7.12 -1.29 -5.72
CA SER A 37 7.97 -1.82 -6.79
C SER A 37 7.27 -2.99 -7.47
N GLY A 38 6.88 -2.81 -8.74
CA GLY A 38 6.02 -3.74 -9.45
C GLY A 38 4.70 -3.94 -8.73
N ASP A 39 4.35 -5.20 -8.44
CA ASP A 39 3.13 -5.59 -7.73
C ASP A 39 3.31 -5.68 -6.20
N TYR A 40 4.45 -5.25 -5.67
CA TYR A 40 4.78 -5.38 -4.25
C TYR A 40 4.94 -4.02 -3.57
N ILE A 41 4.58 -3.99 -2.28
CA ILE A 41 4.77 -2.84 -1.40
C ILE A 41 5.67 -3.26 -0.25
N PHE A 42 6.73 -2.50 -0.02
CA PHE A 42 7.78 -2.79 0.94
C PHE A 42 7.80 -1.74 2.06
N SER A 43 8.08 -2.17 3.28
CA SER A 43 8.27 -1.25 4.41
C SER A 43 9.62 -0.55 4.33
N MET A 44 9.60 0.77 4.49
CA MET A 44 10.80 1.62 4.63
C MET A 44 11.63 1.27 5.88
N GLU A 45 11.01 0.69 6.91
CA GLU A 45 11.66 0.37 8.18
C GLU A 45 12.38 -0.99 8.12
N THR A 46 11.68 -2.02 7.64
CA THR A 46 12.19 -3.41 7.69
C THR A 46 12.76 -3.90 6.37
N GLN A 47 12.56 -3.16 5.28
CA GLN A 47 12.91 -3.56 3.91
C GLN A 47 12.29 -4.91 3.47
N SER A 48 11.19 -5.31 4.11
CA SER A 48 10.48 -6.54 3.79
C SER A 48 9.19 -6.24 3.03
N ILE A 49 8.70 -7.24 2.29
CA ILE A 49 7.38 -7.18 1.66
C ILE A 49 6.32 -7.05 2.76
N THR A 50 5.45 -6.07 2.60
CA THR A 50 4.33 -5.78 3.51
C THR A 50 2.99 -6.03 2.85
N TYR A 51 2.90 -5.77 1.54
CA TYR A 51 1.67 -5.97 0.78
C TYR A 51 1.96 -6.44 -0.65
N TRP A 52 0.96 -7.05 -1.26
CA TRP A 52 0.92 -7.39 -2.68
C TRP A 52 -0.32 -6.77 -3.34
N MET A 53 -0.19 -6.33 -4.58
CA MET A 53 -1.22 -5.66 -5.35
C MET A 53 -1.74 -6.57 -6.46
N LEU A 54 -3.06 -6.64 -6.60
CA LEU A 54 -3.76 -7.26 -7.72
C LEU A 54 -4.69 -6.23 -8.36
N GLY A 55 -4.24 -5.59 -9.43
CA GLY A 55 -4.95 -4.45 -9.99
C GLY A 55 -4.98 -3.30 -8.98
N ASN A 56 -6.17 -2.94 -8.48
CA ASN A 56 -6.32 -1.93 -7.44
C ASN A 56 -6.34 -2.51 -6.03
N ASP A 57 -6.51 -3.82 -5.88
CA ASP A 57 -6.72 -4.45 -4.58
C ASP A 57 -5.36 -4.76 -3.93
N VAL A 58 -5.27 -4.55 -2.63
CA VAL A 58 -4.02 -4.67 -1.87
C VAL A 58 -4.20 -5.63 -0.71
N TYR A 59 -3.42 -6.69 -0.73
CA TYR A 59 -3.44 -7.80 0.23
C TYR A 59 -2.28 -7.68 1.20
N GLY A 60 -2.53 -7.92 2.49
CA GLY A 60 -1.50 -7.90 3.52
C GLY A 60 -0.63 -9.14 3.48
N HIS A 61 0.68 -8.97 3.64
CA HIS A 61 1.59 -10.09 3.81
C HIS A 61 1.60 -10.55 5.27
N ILE A 62 1.25 -11.82 5.52
CA ILE A 62 1.12 -12.37 6.88
C ILE A 62 2.30 -13.28 7.29
N GLY A 63 3.29 -13.45 6.41
CA GLY A 63 4.50 -14.25 6.67
C GLY A 63 4.58 -15.48 5.78
N ASN A 64 5.78 -16.07 5.65
CA ASN A 64 6.02 -17.30 4.87
C ASN A 64 5.52 -17.28 3.40
N GLY A 65 5.43 -16.09 2.79
CA GLY A 65 4.88 -15.93 1.43
C GLY A 65 3.36 -15.97 1.36
N GLU A 66 2.66 -16.01 2.49
CA GLU A 66 1.20 -15.99 2.56
C GLU A 66 0.66 -14.56 2.61
N LEU A 67 -0.53 -14.39 2.03
CA LEU A 67 -1.28 -13.13 1.98
C LEU A 67 -2.60 -13.25 2.75
N THR A 68 -3.20 -12.12 3.10
CA THR A 68 -4.58 -12.07 3.58
C THR A 68 -5.52 -12.67 2.54
N ARG A 69 -6.60 -13.35 2.99
CA ARG A 69 -7.60 -13.95 2.08
C ARG A 69 -8.41 -12.92 1.31
N GLU A 70 -8.66 -11.79 1.95
CA GLU A 70 -9.39 -10.66 1.40
C GLU A 70 -8.45 -9.45 1.35
N PRO A 71 -8.66 -8.52 0.40
CA PRO A 71 -7.86 -7.31 0.34
C PRO A 71 -8.17 -6.43 1.56
N ILE A 72 -7.13 -5.77 2.07
CA ILE A 72 -7.21 -4.89 3.24
C ILE A 72 -7.19 -3.42 2.85
N TYR A 73 -6.59 -3.11 1.69
CA TYR A 73 -6.63 -1.79 1.09
C TYR A 73 -6.95 -1.86 -0.40
N TYR A 74 -7.32 -0.72 -0.99
CA TYR A 74 -7.37 -0.56 -2.43
C TYR A 74 -6.81 0.79 -2.87
N PHE A 75 -6.22 0.85 -4.06
CA PHE A 75 -5.86 2.11 -4.71
C PHE A 75 -7.08 2.75 -5.38
N GLY A 76 -7.28 4.04 -5.12
CA GLY A 76 -8.30 4.88 -5.75
C GLY A 76 -7.74 6.24 -6.16
N GLY A 77 -8.42 6.89 -7.11
CA GLY A 77 -8.12 8.23 -7.62
C GLY A 77 -9.38 9.07 -7.77
#